data_AF-A0A0B8QN20-F1
#
_entry.id   AF-A0A0B8QN20-F1
#
_cell.length_a   1.000
_cell.length_b   1.000
_cell.length_c   1.000
_cell.angle_alpha   90.00
_cell.angle_beta   90.00
_cell.angle_gamma   90.00
#
_symmetry.space_group_name_H-M   'P 1'
#
loop_
_entity.id
_entity.type
_entity.pdbx_description
1 polymer ?
#
loop_
_entity_poly.entity_id
_entity_poly.type
_entity_poly.pdbx_seq_one_letter_code
_entity_poly.pdbx_strand_id
1 'polypeptide(L)' 'MHGEAERNDMVEYFTEHLEGFQTTNFGWVQSYGSRCVKPAIITSDIKRSAPITVKWSSYAQSLTNKHMKGMLTGL' A
#
# COMPACT_ATOMS: atom_id res chain seq x y z
N MET A 1 8.60 10.90 -9.69
CA MET A 1 7.78 10.29 -8.62
C MET A 1 6.38 10.88 -8.71
N HIS A 2 5.31 10.12 -8.42
CA HIS A 2 3.93 10.61 -8.52
C HIS A 2 3.33 11.16 -7.20
N GLY A 3 4.08 11.07 -6.09
CA GLY A 3 3.67 11.66 -4.81
C GLY A 3 2.79 10.79 -3.92
N GLU A 4 2.25 9.65 -4.40
CA GLU A 4 1.50 8.67 -3.57
C GLU A 4 0.26 9.26 -2.89
N ALA A 5 -0.39 10.26 -3.51
CA ALA A 5 -1.56 10.93 -2.95
C ALA A 5 -2.78 10.00 -2.75
N GLU A 6 -2.80 8.85 -3.41
CA GLU A 6 -3.81 7.81 -3.24
C GLU A 6 -3.59 6.92 -2.01
N ARG A 7 -2.44 7.03 -1.33
CA ARG A 7 -2.02 6.12 -0.26
C ARG A 7 -1.91 6.87 1.06
N ASN A 8 -2.36 6.23 2.12
CA ASN A 8 -2.18 6.74 3.48
C ASN A 8 -1.00 6.06 4.19
N ASP A 9 -0.91 4.73 4.09
CA ASP A 9 0.16 3.92 4.66
C ASP A 9 0.76 2.99 3.60
N MET A 10 2.08 2.82 3.66
CA MET A 10 2.85 2.10 2.66
C MET A 10 2.63 0.57 2.68
N VAL A 11 2.14 0.01 3.78
CA VAL A 11 1.81 -1.42 3.90
C VAL A 11 0.30 -1.60 3.74
N GLU A 12 -0.51 -0.82 4.45
CA GLU A 12 -1.97 -0.98 4.47
C GLU A 12 -2.55 -0.91 3.05
N TYR A 13 -2.09 0.06 2.23
CA TYR A 13 -2.53 0.23 0.84
C TYR A 13 -2.36 -1.04 0.00
N PHE A 14 -1.26 -1.78 0.17
CA PHE A 14 -1.06 -3.03 -0.56
C PHE A 14 -1.89 -4.16 0.03
N THR A 15 -1.98 -4.25 1.36
CA THR A 15 -2.74 -5.33 2.02
C THR A 15 -4.24 -5.27 1.74
N GLU A 16 -4.82 -4.09 1.53
CA GLU A 16 -6.22 -3.93 1.12
C GLU A 16 -6.51 -4.49 -0.29
N HIS A 17 -5.48 -4.63 -1.13
CA HIS A 17 -5.59 -5.10 -2.51
C HIS A 17 -4.99 -6.50 -2.72
N LEU A 18 -4.60 -7.18 -1.64
CA LEU A 18 -4.04 -8.53 -1.65
C LEU A 18 -4.97 -9.49 -0.92
N GLU A 19 -5.24 -10.63 -1.54
CA GLU A 19 -5.92 -11.75 -0.87
C GLU A 19 -5.01 -12.31 0.23
N GLY A 20 -5.64 -12.85 1.28
CA GLY A 20 -4.94 -13.43 2.44
C GLY A 20 -4.60 -12.46 3.56
N PHE A 21 -4.79 -11.16 3.36
CA PHE A 21 -4.72 -10.16 4.43
C PHE A 21 -6.10 -9.83 5.00
N GLN A 22 -6.12 -9.49 6.29
CA GLN A 22 -7.24 -8.83 6.96
C GLN A 22 -6.75 -7.62 7.73
N THR A 23 -7.55 -6.57 7.78
CA THR A 23 -7.30 -5.37 8.59
C THR A 23 -8.24 -5.33 9.78
N THR A 24 -7.81 -4.66 10.85
CA THR A 24 -8.64 -4.44 12.03
C THR A 24 -9.12 -2.99 12.07
N ASN A 25 -10.24 -2.74 12.76
CA ASN A 25 -10.69 -1.37 13.02
C ASN A 25 -9.96 -0.74 14.23
N PHE A 26 -9.64 -1.55 15.26
CA PHE A 26 -9.11 -1.08 16.54
C PHE A 26 -7.92 -1.91 17.08
N GLY A 27 -7.25 -2.70 16.24
CA GLY A 27 -6.09 -3.50 16.63
C GLY A 27 -4.81 -2.66 16.75
N TRP A 28 -4.85 -1.62 17.58
CA TRP A 28 -3.75 -0.70 17.80
C TRP A 28 -2.67 -1.34 18.68
N VAL A 29 -1.42 -1.19 18.26
CA VAL A 29 -0.23 -1.59 19.02
C VAL A 29 0.65 -0.38 19.21
N GLN A 30 1.06 -0.10 20.45
CA GLN A 30 1.99 0.99 20.75
C GLN A 30 3.32 0.74 20.04
N SER A 31 3.85 1.75 19.36
CA SER A 31 5.09 1.67 18.60
C SER A 31 6.17 2.57 19.17
N TYR A 32 5.90 3.89 19.31
CA TYR A 32 6.88 4.84 19.82
C TYR A 32 6.21 6.00 20.57
N GLY A 33 6.45 6.11 21.88
CA GLY A 33 5.77 7.10 22.72
C GLY A 33 4.26 6.88 22.70
N SER A 34 3.50 7.92 22.36
CA SER A 34 2.04 7.83 22.16
C SER A 34 1.63 7.43 20.74
N ARG A 35 2.59 7.14 19.84
CA ARG A 35 2.29 6.69 18.47
C ARG A 35 1.97 5.20 18.46
N CYS A 36 0.82 4.86 17.89
CA CYS A 36 0.38 3.50 17.66
C CYS A 36 0.41 3.17 16.16
N VAL A 37 0.54 1.88 15.86
CA VAL A 37 0.38 1.31 14.52
C VAL A 37 -0.80 0.34 14.52
N LYS A 38 -1.34 0.05 13.35
CA LYS A 38 -2.46 -0.88 13.16
C LYS A 38 -2.03 -1.93 12.11
N PRO A 39 -1.36 -3.01 12.53
CA PRO A 39 -0.80 -3.98 11.60
C PRO A 39 -1.91 -4.73 10.84
N ALA A 40 -1.68 -4.98 9.55
CA ALA A 40 -2.45 -5.96 8.79
C ALA A 40 -2.07 -7.39 9.23
N ILE A 41 -3.02 -8.31 9.16
CA ILE A 41 -2.87 -9.69 9.62
C ILE A 41 -2.92 -10.62 8.41
N ILE A 42 -1.91 -11.49 8.26
CA ILE A 42 -1.91 -12.56 7.27
C ILE A 42 -2.73 -13.73 7.83
N THR A 43 -3.75 -14.15 7.09
CA THR A 43 -4.71 -15.19 7.52
C THR A 43 -4.72 -16.40 6.59
N SER A 44 -4.19 -16.27 5.37
CA SER A 44 -4.03 -17.35 4.40
C SER A 44 -2.93 -17.03 3.40
N ASP A 45 -2.71 -17.93 2.43
CA ASP A 45 -1.80 -17.71 1.31
C ASP A 45 -2.10 -16.39 0.59
N ILE A 46 -1.04 -15.66 0.26
CA ILE A 46 -1.12 -14.32 -0.33
C ILE A 46 -1.21 -14.42 -1.85
N LYS A 47 -2.19 -13.74 -2.43
CA LYS A 47 -2.36 -13.67 -3.88
C LYS A 47 -2.75 -12.27 -4.35
N ARG A 48 -2.20 -11.87 -5.50
CA ARG A 48 -2.56 -10.63 -6.19
C ARG A 48 -3.48 -10.94 -7.38
N SER A 49 -4.77 -10.65 -7.25
CA SER A 49 -5.75 -10.87 -8.32
C SER A 49 -5.82 -9.75 -9.36
N ALA A 50 -5.46 -8.52 -8.99
CA ALA A 50 -5.51 -7.36 -9.90
C ALA A 50 -4.24 -6.48 -9.81
N PRO A 51 -3.95 -5.64 -10.83
CA PRO A 51 -2.93 -4.60 -10.72
C PRO A 51 -3.29 -3.56 -9.65
N ILE A 52 -2.34 -3.21 -8.79
CA ILE A 52 -2.58 -2.30 -7.65
C ILE A 52 -2.19 -0.85 -8.01
N THR A 53 -0.96 -0.63 -8.48
CA THR A 53 -0.37 0.71 -8.64
C THR A 53 -0.26 1.17 -10.10
N VAL A 54 -0.60 0.29 -11.05
CA VAL A 54 -0.40 0.51 -12.50
C VAL A 54 -1.19 1.73 -12.98
N LYS A 55 -2.48 1.84 -12.61
CA LYS A 55 -3.34 2.97 -13.02
C LYS A 55 -2.71 4.33 -12.68
N TRP A 56 -2.25 4.51 -11.45
CA TRP A 56 -1.64 5.74 -10.97
C TRP A 56 -0.28 6.01 -11.59
N SER A 57 0.56 4.99 -11.69
CA SER A 57 1.91 5.11 -12.26
C SER A 57 1.84 5.44 -13.76
N SER A 58 0.95 4.80 -14.51
CA SER A 58 0.72 5.06 -15.93
C SER A 58 0.16 6.46 -16.18
N TYR A 59 -0.82 6.90 -15.38
CA TYR A 59 -1.34 8.26 -15.48
C TYR A 59 -0.24 9.31 -15.21
N ALA A 60 0.53 9.15 -14.13
CA ALA A 60 1.60 10.09 -13.80
C ALA A 60 2.71 10.13 -14.87
N GLN A 61 3.09 8.98 -15.44
CA GLN A 61 4.06 8.94 -16.54
C GLN A 61 3.52 9.61 -17.81
N SER A 62 2.21 9.58 -18.07
CA SER A 62 1.61 10.25 -19.24
C SER A 62 1.67 11.78 -19.18
N LEU A 63 1.87 12.36 -17.98
CA LEU A 63 1.93 13.81 -17.77
C LEU A 63 3.35 14.38 -17.88
N THR A 64 4.36 13.57 -18.17
CA THR A 64 5.76 14.03 -18.25
C THR A 64 6.60 13.18 -19.18
N ASN A 65 7.55 13.81 -19.86
CA ASN A 65 8.54 13.11 -20.70
C ASN A 65 9.75 12.58 -19.88
N LYS A 66 9.83 12.91 -18.59
CA LYS A 66 10.86 12.38 -17.70
C LYS A 66 10.48 10.98 -17.21
N HIS A 67 11.46 10.16 -16.85
CA HIS A 67 11.19 8.86 -16.25
C HIS A 67 10.44 8.99 -14.92
N MET A 68 9.29 8.34 -14.83
CA MET A 68 8.47 8.25 -13.62
C MET A 68 8.77 6.95 -12.88
N LYS A 69 9.27 7.06 -11.65
CA LYS A 69 9.51 5.90 -10.77
C LYS A 69 8.19 5.33 -10.26
N GLY A 70 7.97 4.03 -10.48
CA GLY A 70 6.91 3.27 -9.82
C GLY A 70 7.24 3.00 -8.36
N MET A 71 6.23 3.06 -7.50
CA MET A 71 6.39 2.93 -6.04
C MET A 71 5.71 1.66 -5.54
N LEU A 72 6.50 0.76 -4.97
CA LEU A 72 6.11 -0.55 -4.44
C LEU A 72 6.73 -0.76 -3.05
N THR A 73 6.03 -1.51 -2.20
CA THR A 73 6.54 -2.02 -0.93
C THR A 73 6.94 -3.49 -1.13
N GLY A 74 8.14 -3.87 -0.70
CA GLY A 74 8.56 -5.27 -0.72
C GLY A 74 7.88 -6.03 0.41
N LEU A 75 6.83 -6.80 0.07
CA LEU A 75 6.10 -7.69 0.95
C LEU A 75 6.40 -9.14 0.61
#